data_AF-A0AAD9HEU3-F1
#
_entry.id   AF-A0AAD9HEU3-F1
#
_cell.length_a   1.000
_cell.length_b   1.000
_cell.length_c   1.000
_cell.angle_alpha   90.00
_cell.angle_beta   90.00
_cell.angle_gamma   90.00
#
_symmetry.space_group_name_H-M   'P 1'
#
loop_
_entity.id
_entity.type
_entity.pdbx_description
1 polymer ?
#
loop_
_entity_poly.entity_id
_entity_poly.type
_entity_poly.pdbx_seq_one_letter_code
_entity_poly.pdbx_strand_id
1 'polypeptide(L)'
;MSSEHQAPRFCTDCFKGTLRGDVEPRGTVETVYGLPTYVARPEPGREPAGVVVILPDAFGWELPNTRVMADAYAARIPAVVLLPDFMNG
;
A
#
# COMPACT_ATOMS: atom_id res chain seq x y z
N MET A 1 -10.05 47.66 -13.19
CA MET A 1 -9.43 46.42 -13.70
C MET A 1 -8.49 45.90 -12.62
N SER A 2 -8.94 44.92 -11.84
CA SER A 2 -8.07 44.08 -11.02
C SER A 2 -8.66 42.68 -11.07
N SER A 3 -8.14 41.85 -11.96
CA SER A 3 -8.47 40.44 -12.04
C SER A 3 -7.67 39.73 -10.94
N GLU A 4 -8.32 39.43 -9.83
CA GLU A 4 -7.74 38.58 -8.80
C GLU A 4 -7.65 37.15 -9.35
N HIS A 5 -6.43 36.66 -9.51
CA HIS A 5 -6.16 35.27 -9.85
C HIS A 5 -6.49 34.41 -8.63
N GLN A 6 -7.70 33.85 -8.59
CA GLN A 6 -8.08 32.90 -7.55
C GLN A 6 -7.38 31.56 -7.80
N ALA A 7 -6.51 31.16 -6.87
CA ALA A 7 -5.88 29.85 -6.86
C ALA A 7 -6.95 28.74 -6.91
N PRO A 8 -6.67 27.59 -7.57
CA PRO A 8 -7.63 26.50 -7.69
C PRO A 8 -8.12 26.08 -6.30
N ARG A 9 -9.43 25.89 -6.16
CA ARG A 9 -10.04 25.40 -4.92
C ARG A 9 -9.61 23.95 -4.72
N PHE A 10 -8.52 23.76 -3.99
CA PHE A 10 -8.09 22.44 -3.56
C PHE A 10 -9.18 21.81 -2.68
N CYS A 11 -9.48 20.53 -2.92
CA CYS A 11 -10.41 19.78 -2.08
C CYS A 11 -9.77 19.58 -0.70
N THR A 12 -10.39 20.13 0.35
CA THR A 12 -9.90 20.01 1.73
C THR A 12 -9.76 18.55 2.17
N ASP A 13 -10.61 17.66 1.67
CA ASP A 13 -10.58 16.24 2.01
C ASP A 13 -9.44 15.47 1.33
N CYS A 14 -8.84 16.00 0.24
CA CYS A 14 -7.64 15.41 -0.36
C CYS A 14 -6.41 15.44 0.58
N PHE A 15 -6.43 16.29 1.61
CA PHE A 15 -5.35 16.43 2.59
C PHE A 15 -5.68 15.85 3.96
N LYS A 16 -6.91 15.39 4.15
CA LYS A 16 -7.30 14.64 5.35
C LYS A 16 -6.92 13.18 5.11
N GLY A 17 -5.65 12.86 5.31
CA GLY A 17 -5.20 11.47 5.31
C GLY A 17 -6.04 10.67 6.31
N THR A 18 -6.61 9.54 5.88
CA THR A 18 -7.39 8.65 6.75
C THR A 18 -6.78 7.27 6.75
N LEU A 19 -6.82 6.61 7.91
CA LEU A 19 -6.64 5.16 7.95
C LEU A 19 -7.88 4.53 7.32
N ARG A 20 -7.67 3.64 6.33
CA ARG A 20 -8.71 2.77 5.77
C ARG A 20 -9.08 1.73 6.82
N GLY A 21 -9.91 2.14 7.77
CA GLY A 21 -10.41 1.29 8.86
C GLY A 21 -11.56 0.37 8.46
N ASP A 22 -12.07 0.48 7.23
CA ASP A 22 -13.13 -0.39 6.68
C ASP A 22 -12.60 -1.72 6.13
N VAL A 23 -11.27 -1.87 6.02
CA VAL A 23 -10.63 -3.04 5.42
C VAL A 23 -9.50 -3.54 6.31
N GLU A 24 -9.58 -4.81 6.69
CA GLU A 24 -8.51 -5.49 7.43
C GLU A 24 -7.49 -6.08 6.45
N PRO A 25 -6.17 -5.97 6.72
CA PRO A 25 -5.15 -6.64 5.94
C PRO A 25 -5.32 -8.18 5.95
N ARG A 26 -5.14 -8.84 4.80
CA ARG A 26 -5.38 -10.28 4.60
C ARG A 26 -4.14 -11.12 4.28
N GLY A 27 -3.08 -10.50 3.79
CA GLY A 27 -1.76 -11.12 3.63
C GLY A 27 -1.14 -11.58 4.96
N THR A 28 0.02 -12.23 4.84
CA THR A 28 0.73 -12.89 5.93
C THR A 28 2.08 -12.26 6.18
N VAL A 29 2.55 -12.26 7.43
CA VAL A 29 3.94 -11.88 7.74
C VAL A 29 4.83 -13.11 7.66
N GLU A 30 5.84 -13.05 6.80
CA GLU A 30 6.81 -14.11 6.54
C GLU A 30 8.23 -13.54 6.53
N THR A 31 9.22 -14.36 6.83
CA THR A 31 10.63 -13.97 6.65
C THR A 31 11.05 -14.22 5.21
N VAL A 32 11.36 -13.16 4.47
CA VAL A 32 11.81 -13.22 3.08
C VAL A 32 13.20 -12.59 2.99
N TYR A 33 14.20 -13.36 2.56
CA TYR A 33 15.61 -12.93 2.50
C TYR A 33 16.14 -12.31 3.81
N GLY A 34 15.70 -12.82 4.95
CA GLY A 34 16.14 -12.35 6.27
C GLY A 34 15.38 -11.12 6.80
N LEU A 35 14.41 -10.60 6.06
CA LEU A 35 13.58 -9.47 6.49
C LEU A 35 12.15 -9.93 6.82
N PRO A 36 11.56 -9.49 7.94
CA PRO A 36 10.12 -9.54 8.13
C PRO A 36 9.42 -8.89 6.93
N THR A 37 8.47 -9.58 6.32
CA THR A 37 7.84 -9.13 5.09
C THR A 37 6.37 -9.46 5.13
N TYR A 38 5.53 -8.46 4.88
CA TYR A 38 4.13 -8.69 4.61
C TYR A 38 3.95 -9.17 3.17
N VAL A 39 3.35 -10.34 2.99
CA VAL A 39 3.19 -11.02 1.71
C VAL A 39 1.71 -11.12 1.38
N ALA A 40 1.30 -10.42 0.32
CA ALA A 40 -0.03 -10.55 -0.27
C ALA A 40 0.06 -11.37 -1.56
N ARG A 41 -0.82 -12.37 -1.68
CA ARG A 41 -0.86 -13.29 -2.83
C ARG A 41 -2.11 -13.06 -3.67
N PRO A 42 -2.06 -13.33 -4.98
CA PRO A 42 -3.26 -13.34 -5.81
C PRO A 42 -4.31 -14.29 -5.25
N GLU A 43 -5.58 -14.01 -5.59
CA GLU A 43 -6.69 -14.90 -5.23
C GLU A 43 -6.44 -16.33 -5.77
N PRO A 44 -6.90 -17.37 -5.06
CA PRO A 44 -6.70 -18.76 -5.46
C PRO A 44 -7.11 -19.02 -6.92
N GLY A 45 -6.25 -19.74 -7.65
CA GLY A 45 -6.48 -20.04 -9.06
C GLY A 45 -5.93 -18.99 -10.04
N ARG A 46 -5.28 -17.92 -9.56
CA ARG A 46 -4.53 -16.99 -10.40
C ARG A 46 -3.03 -17.21 -10.22
N GLU A 47 -2.38 -17.80 -11.22
CA GLU A 47 -0.92 -17.94 -11.25
C GLU A 47 -0.25 -16.56 -11.25
N PRO A 48 0.73 -16.30 -10.36
CA PRO A 48 1.47 -15.05 -10.37
C PRO A 48 2.27 -14.90 -11.67
N ALA A 49 2.05 -13.79 -12.38
CA ALA A 49 2.83 -13.36 -13.53
C ALA A 49 4.13 -12.63 -13.14
N GLY A 50 4.28 -12.27 -11.86
CA GLY A 50 5.47 -11.57 -11.38
C GLY A 50 5.40 -11.20 -9.90
N VAL A 51 6.33 -10.33 -9.50
CA VAL A 51 6.46 -9.82 -8.12
C VAL A 51 6.41 -8.29 -8.14
N VAL A 52 5.67 -7.72 -7.19
CA VAL A 52 5.70 -6.28 -6.88
C VAL A 52 6.30 -6.11 -5.50
N VAL A 53 7.25 -5.19 -5.36
CA VAL A 53 7.82 -4.83 -4.06
C VAL A 53 7.38 -3.42 -3.70
N ILE A 54 6.68 -3.27 -2.59
CA ILE A 54 6.29 -1.98 -2.03
C ILE A 54 7.32 -1.61 -0.97
N LEU A 55 7.96 -0.46 -1.15
CA LEU A 55 8.80 0.15 -0.12
C LEU A 55 7.97 1.25 0.57
N PRO A 56 7.69 1.14 1.87
CA PRO A 56 6.89 2.13 2.57
C PRO A 56 7.68 3.43 2.74
N ASP A 57 6.98 4.49 3.12
CA ASP A 57 7.59 5.72 3.61
C ASP A 57 7.89 5.63 5.12
N ALA A 58 8.27 6.76 5.71
CA ALA A 58 8.65 6.85 7.12
C ALA A 58 7.56 6.40 8.13
N PHE A 59 6.30 6.23 7.72
CA PHE A 59 5.26 5.65 8.59
C PHE A 59 5.35 4.13 8.73
N GLY A 60 6.16 3.48 7.89
CA GLY A 60 6.54 2.09 8.07
C GLY A 60 5.62 1.06 7.40
N TRP A 61 6.10 -0.17 7.41
CA TRP A 61 5.47 -1.32 6.74
C TRP A 61 4.31 -1.93 7.55
N GLU A 62 4.23 -1.64 8.85
CA GLU A 62 3.18 -2.13 9.73
C GLU A 62 1.89 -1.32 9.67
N LEU A 63 1.93 -0.12 9.07
CA LEU A 63 0.74 0.72 8.92
C LEU A 63 -0.35 -0.04 8.13
N PRO A 64 -1.59 -0.13 8.66
CA PRO A 64 -2.67 -0.87 7.99
C PRO A 64 -2.92 -0.43 6.55
N ASN A 65 -2.81 0.87 6.27
CA ASN A 65 -2.95 1.42 4.92
C ASN A 65 -1.96 0.81 3.92
N THR A 66 -0.71 0.62 4.32
CA THR A 66 0.34 0.05 3.47
C THR A 66 0.06 -1.42 3.18
N ARG A 67 -0.41 -2.17 4.18
CA ARG A 67 -0.75 -3.60 4.03
C ARG A 67 -2.01 -3.80 3.18
N VAL A 68 -3.06 -3.02 3.41
CA VAL A 68 -4.28 -3.02 2.57
C VAL A 68 -3.96 -2.64 1.13
N MET A 69 -2.99 -1.75 0.91
CA MET A 69 -2.50 -1.45 -0.44
C MET A 69 -1.85 -2.68 -1.08
N ALA A 70 -1.01 -3.42 -0.35
CA ALA A 70 -0.42 -4.65 -0.87
C ALA A 70 -1.48 -5.68 -1.29
N ASP A 71 -2.51 -5.89 -0.45
CA ASP A 71 -3.65 -6.77 -0.78
C ASP A 71 -4.40 -6.29 -2.02
N ALA A 72 -4.63 -4.99 -2.13
CA ALA A 72 -5.33 -4.36 -3.23
C ALA A 72 -4.58 -4.52 -4.57
N TYR A 73 -3.25 -4.54 -4.54
CA TYR A 73 -2.42 -4.84 -5.70
C TYR A 73 -2.49 -6.32 -6.07
N ALA A 74 -2.33 -7.23 -5.09
CA ALA A 74 -2.36 -8.68 -5.33
C ALA A 74 -3.71 -9.15 -5.89
N ALA A 75 -4.81 -8.50 -5.49
CA ALA A 75 -6.15 -8.81 -6.01
C ALA A 75 -6.33 -8.37 -7.48
N ARG A 76 -5.73 -7.24 -7.88
CA ARG A 76 -5.92 -6.63 -9.22
C ARG A 76 -4.92 -7.15 -10.24
N ILE A 77 -3.66 -7.21 -9.85
CA ILE A 77 -2.54 -7.64 -10.68
C ILE A 77 -2.21 -9.07 -10.26
N PRO A 78 -2.10 -10.04 -11.18
CA PRO A 78 -1.71 -11.40 -10.84
C PRO A 78 -0.22 -11.41 -10.44
N ALA A 79 0.12 -10.90 -9.27
CA ALA A 79 1.48 -10.80 -8.77
C ALA A 79 1.51 -11.07 -7.27
N VAL A 80 2.59 -11.68 -6.80
CA VAL A 80 2.90 -11.70 -5.37
C VAL A 80 3.40 -10.32 -4.98
N VAL A 81 2.81 -9.71 -3.96
CA VAL A 81 3.19 -8.38 -3.48
C VAL A 81 3.94 -8.54 -2.17
N LEU A 82 5.17 -8.03 -2.14
CA LEU A 82 6.05 -8.04 -0.98
C LEU A 82 6.12 -6.63 -0.40
N LEU A 83 5.93 -6.52 0.91
CA LEU A 83 6.12 -5.30 1.69
C LEU A 83 7.09 -5.62 2.83
N PRO A 84 8.41 -5.56 2.57
CA PRO A 84 9.43 -5.87 3.56
C PRO A 84 9.62 -4.73 4.56
N ASP A 85 10.07 -5.11 5.77
CA ASP A 85 10.76 -4.22 6.70
C ASP A 85 12.14 -3.84 6.12
N PHE A 86 12.13 -2.99 5.11
CA PHE A 86 13.33 -2.59 4.38
C PHE A 86 14.12 -1.48 5.09
N MET A 87 13.42 -0.65 5.87
CA MET A 87 14.00 0.51 6.56
C MET A 87 14.34 0.25 8.02
N ASN A 88 14.18 -1.00 8.49
CA ASN A 88 14.40 -1.39 9.89
C ASN A 88 13.46 -0.60 10.83
N GLY A 89 12.18 -0.52 10.44
CA GLY A 89 11.11 0.29 11.05
C GLY A 89 9.80 0.26 10.27
#